data_AF-G7E2X6-F1
#
_entry.id   AF-G7E2X6-F1
#
_cell.length_a   1.000
_cell.length_b   1.000
_cell.length_c   1.000
_cell.angle_alpha   90.00
_cell.angle_beta   90.00
_cell.angle_gamma   90.00
#
_symmetry.space_group_name_H-M   'P 1'
#
loop_
_entity.id
_entity.type
_entity.pdbx_description
1 polymer ?
#
loop_
_entity_poly.entity_id
_entity_poly.type
_entity_poly.pdbx_seq_one_letter_code
_entity_poly.pdbx_strand_id
1 'polypeptide(L)'
;MANAPNRSQRDRCWESRDAYFSCLDKSDVIVPGDEGKTCSKENKHYEKECAKSWVDYFNKRRVLEARQKATLAQSAINQPLPASK
;
A
#
# COMPACT_ATOMS: atom_id res chain seq x y z
N MET A 1 -9.02 -24.67 12.32
CA MET A 1 -8.95 -23.70 13.44
C MET A 1 -8.39 -22.41 12.86
N ALA A 2 -9.25 -21.42 12.59
CA ALA A 2 -8.80 -20.13 12.06
C ALA A 2 -8.26 -19.30 13.24
N ASN A 3 -6.97 -19.42 13.52
CA ASN A 3 -6.31 -18.50 14.45
C ASN A 3 -6.33 -17.13 13.79
N ALA A 4 -7.28 -16.29 14.19
CA ALA A 4 -7.19 -14.86 13.96
C ALA A 4 -5.79 -14.43 14.44
N PRO A 5 -4.99 -13.74 13.61
CA PRO A 5 -3.66 -13.31 14.05
C PRO A 5 -3.83 -12.54 15.36
N ASN A 6 -3.10 -12.96 16.40
CA ASN A 6 -3.11 -12.26 17.69
C ASN A 6 -2.77 -10.78 17.43
N ARG A 7 -3.31 -9.84 18.23
CA ARG A 7 -3.12 -8.39 18.02
C ARG A 7 -1.66 -8.03 17.70
N SER A 8 -0.71 -8.60 18.44
CA SER A 8 0.72 -8.41 18.24
C SER A 8 1.28 -8.87 16.89
N GLN A 9 0.68 -9.86 16.22
CA GLN A 9 1.06 -10.25 14.86
C GLN A 9 0.56 -9.24 13.83
N ARG A 10 -0.62 -8.64 14.05
CA ARG A 10 -1.13 -7.56 13.20
C ARG A 10 -0.30 -6.29 13.35
N ASP A 11 0.11 -5.95 14.57
CA ASP A 11 0.97 -4.80 14.83
C ASP A 11 2.29 -4.94 14.05
N ARG A 12 2.95 -6.11 14.12
CA ARG A 12 4.17 -6.40 13.33
C ARG A 12 3.94 -6.36 11.81
N CYS A 13 2.80 -6.86 11.33
CA CYS A 13 2.44 -6.70 9.91
C CYS A 13 2.33 -5.20 9.54
N TRP A 14 1.72 -4.37 10.38
CA TRP A 14 1.57 -2.95 10.08
C TRP A 14 2.91 -2.21 10.10
N GLU A 15 3.79 -2.53 11.06
CA GLU A 15 5.14 -1.97 11.12
C GLU A 15 5.96 -2.36 9.88
N SER A 16 5.95 -3.64 9.49
CA SER A 16 6.66 -4.11 8.29
C SER A 16 6.07 -3.53 7.00
N ARG A 17 4.75 -3.38 6.91
CA ARG A 17 4.07 -2.68 5.80
C ARG A 17 4.55 -1.24 5.69
N ASP A 18 4.56 -0.51 6.81
CA ASP A 18 4.92 0.91 6.83
C ASP A 18 6.40 1.10 6.45
N ALA A 19 7.28 0.24 6.94
CA ALA A 19 8.69 0.23 6.56
C ALA A 19 8.88 -0.01 5.04
N TYR A 20 8.17 -0.99 4.49
CA TYR A 20 8.20 -1.28 3.05
C TYR A 20 7.66 -0.09 2.24
N PHE A 21 6.49 0.44 2.61
CA PHE A 21 5.87 1.57 1.92
C PHE A 21 6.69 2.86 2.02
N SER A 22 7.32 3.12 3.17
CA SER A 22 8.26 4.23 3.35
C SER A 22 9.45 4.13 2.39
N CYS A 23 9.96 2.91 2.15
CA CYS A 23 11.01 2.69 1.17
C CYS A 23 10.53 2.93 -0.28
N LEU A 24 9.32 2.51 -0.60
CA LEU A 24 8.69 2.77 -1.91
C LEU A 24 8.52 4.26 -2.16
N ASP A 25 7.97 5.00 -1.19
CA ASP A 25 7.79 6.46 -1.27
C ASP A 25 9.13 7.20 -1.43
N LYS A 26 10.20 6.76 -0.74
CA LYS A 26 11.56 7.31 -0.92
C LYS A 26 12.13 7.06 -2.31
N SER A 27 11.68 5.98 -2.96
CA SER A 27 12.13 5.58 -4.30
C SER A 27 11.22 6.12 -5.41
N ASP A 28 10.20 6.90 -5.07
CA ASP A 28 9.12 7.36 -5.96
C ASP A 28 8.39 6.20 -6.68
N VAL A 29 8.35 5.02 -6.05
CA VAL A 29 7.70 3.83 -6.59
C VAL A 29 6.27 3.74 -6.05
N ILE A 30 5.32 3.86 -6.97
CA ILE A 30 3.89 3.74 -6.66
C ILE A 30 3.47 2.26 -6.59
N VAL A 31 3.97 1.43 -7.49
CA VAL A 31 3.56 0.04 -7.66
C VAL A 31 4.46 -0.87 -6.83
N PRO A 32 3.94 -1.51 -5.75
CA PRO A 32 4.71 -2.48 -4.98
C PRO A 32 5.04 -3.69 -5.86
N GLY A 33 6.33 -4.04 -5.94
CA GLY A 33 6.91 -5.04 -6.82
C GLY A 33 7.66 -4.45 -8.02
N ASP A 34 7.47 -3.17 -8.34
CA ASP A 34 8.16 -2.48 -9.44
C ASP A 34 9.48 -1.82 -8.99
N GLU A 35 9.71 -1.70 -7.68
CA GLU A 35 10.95 -1.17 -7.08
C GLU A 35 12.21 -2.00 -7.36
N GLY A 36 12.08 -3.15 -8.01
CA GLY A 36 13.17 -4.06 -8.31
C GLY A 36 13.89 -4.57 -7.06
N LYS A 37 15.11 -4.05 -6.81
CA LYS A 37 15.96 -4.48 -5.70
C LYS A 37 15.99 -3.49 -4.53
N THR A 38 15.50 -2.26 -4.70
CA THR A 38 15.69 -1.16 -3.75
C THR A 38 15.06 -1.45 -2.39
N CYS A 39 13.85 -2.04 -2.37
CA CYS A 39 13.13 -2.38 -1.14
C CYS A 39 12.91 -3.89 -0.98
N SER A 40 13.72 -4.73 -1.64
CA SER A 40 13.52 -6.20 -1.65
C SER A 40 13.64 -6.84 -0.26
N LYS A 41 14.46 -6.26 0.63
CA LYS A 41 14.60 -6.74 2.02
C LYS A 41 13.34 -6.49 2.83
N GLU A 42 12.82 -5.27 2.79
CA GLU A 42 11.57 -4.89 3.46
C GLU A 42 10.37 -5.63 2.86
N ASN A 43 10.32 -5.83 1.54
CA ASN A 43 9.29 -6.62 0.85
C ASN A 43 9.25 -8.07 1.39
N LYS A 44 10.40 -8.75 1.43
CA LYS A 44 10.49 -10.10 1.99
C LYS A 44 10.07 -10.17 3.46
N HIS A 45 10.41 -9.15 4.25
CA HIS A 45 10.01 -9.10 5.64
C HIS A 45 8.50 -8.88 5.78
N TYR A 46 7.94 -8.00 4.96
CA TYR A 46 6.52 -7.72 4.88
C TYR A 46 5.69 -8.94 4.49
N GLU A 47 6.11 -9.69 3.46
CA GLU A 47 5.46 -10.95 3.05
C GLU A 47 5.59 -12.07 4.09
N LYS A 48 6.61 -12.01 4.96
CA LYS A 48 6.85 -13.00 6.01
C LYS A 48 6.05 -12.72 7.27
N GLU A 49 6.00 -11.46 7.71
CA GLU A 49 5.30 -11.06 8.93
C GLU A 49 3.80 -10.88 8.70
N CYS A 50 3.40 -10.52 7.48
CA CYS A 50 2.00 -10.28 7.14
C CYS A 50 1.37 -11.44 6.37
N ALA A 51 0.08 -11.68 6.59
CA ALA A 51 -0.66 -12.68 5.84
C ALA A 51 -0.76 -12.27 4.36
N LYS A 52 -0.58 -13.23 3.44
CA LYS A 52 -0.67 -12.99 1.98
C LYS A 52 -1.94 -12.25 1.57
N SER A 53 -3.10 -12.55 2.17
CA SER A 53 -4.35 -11.86 1.89
C SER A 53 -4.33 -10.37 2.25
N TRP A 54 -3.62 -10.00 3.31
CA TRP A 54 -3.44 -8.60 3.71
C TRP A 54 -2.45 -7.89 2.78
N VAL A 55 -1.34 -8.55 2.46
CA VAL A 55 -0.33 -8.03 1.50
C VAL A 55 -0.99 -7.71 0.16
N ASP A 56 -1.74 -8.67 -0.39
CA ASP A 56 -2.42 -8.53 -1.67
C ASP A 56 -3.45 -7.37 -1.64
N TYR A 57 -4.21 -7.26 -0.55
CA TYR A 57 -5.16 -6.17 -0.33
C TYR A 57 -4.49 -4.80 -0.28
N PHE A 58 -3.42 -4.65 0.51
CA PHE A 58 -2.70 -3.38 0.64
C PHE A 58 -2.01 -2.97 -0.66
N ASN A 59 -1.39 -3.92 -1.36
CA ASN A 59 -0.75 -3.67 -2.66
C ASN A 59 -1.77 -3.18 -3.69
N LYS A 60 -2.90 -3.87 -3.81
CA LYS A 60 -4.02 -3.44 -4.67
C LYS A 60 -4.53 -2.06 -4.29
N ARG A 61 -4.71 -1.82 -2.99
CA ARG A 61 -5.20 -0.53 -2.49
C ARG A 61 -4.25 0.62 -2.80
N ARG A 62 -2.93 0.46 -2.63
CA ARG A 62 -1.94 1.48 -3.01
C ARG A 62 -2.01 1.84 -4.49
N VAL A 63 -2.08 0.84 -5.37
CA VAL A 63 -2.20 1.06 -6.83
C VAL A 63 -3.54 1.70 -7.19
N LEU A 64 -4.65 1.26 -6.57
CA LEU A 64 -5.97 1.85 -6.77
C LEU A 64 -6.01 3.30 -6.31
N GLU A 65 -5.49 3.62 -5.12
CA GLU A 65 -5.42 4.99 -4.60
C GLU A 65 -4.54 5.87 -5.49
N ALA A 66 -3.42 5.36 -5.99
CA ALA A 66 -2.58 6.11 -6.92
C ALA A 66 -3.24 6.33 -8.29
N ARG A 67 -3.90 5.31 -8.83
CA ARG A 67 -4.69 5.42 -10.07
C ARG A 67 -5.84 6.40 -9.88
N GLN A 68 -6.55 6.32 -8.75
CA GLN A 68 -7.62 7.23 -8.40
C GLN A 68 -7.11 8.65 -8.25
N LYS A 69 -5.96 8.88 -7.60
CA LYS A 69 -5.32 10.20 -7.54
C LYS A 69 -4.95 10.72 -8.93
N ALA A 70 -4.41 9.88 -9.82
CA ALA A 70 -4.10 10.27 -11.19
C ALA A 70 -5.37 10.62 -12.00
N THR A 71 -6.44 9.83 -11.85
CA THR A 71 -7.74 10.10 -12.47
C THR A 71 -8.40 11.34 -11.88
N LEU A 72 -8.35 11.55 -10.56
CA LEU A 72 -8.85 12.74 -9.89
C LEU A 72 -8.04 13.99 -10.26
N ALA A 73 -6.73 13.88 -10.44
CA ALA A 73 -5.92 14.96 -10.98
C ALA A 73 -6.33 15.30 -12.42
N GLN A 74 -6.72 14.30 -13.22
CA GLN A 74 -7.27 14.51 -14.57
C GLN A 74 -8.72 15.05 -14.56
N SER A 75 -9.56 14.65 -13.61
CA SER A 75 -10.95 15.12 -13.51
C SER A 75 -11.11 16.42 -12.71
N ALA A 76 -10.14 16.81 -11.89
CA ALA A 76 -10.07 18.15 -11.29
C ALA A 76 -9.78 19.25 -12.32
N ILE A 77 -9.22 18.89 -13.49
CA ILE A 77 -9.08 19.80 -14.63
C ILE A 77 -10.43 19.97 -15.38
N ASN A 78 -11.41 19.08 -15.16
CA ASN A 78 -12.67 19.07 -15.91
C ASN A 78 -13.91 18.66 -15.09
N GLN A 79 -13.99 19.07 -13.82
CA GLN A 79 -15.23 19.05 -13.03
C GLN A 79 -15.35 20.30 -12.14
N PRO A 80 -16.47 21.04 -12.20
CA PRO A 80 -16.77 22.07 -11.21
C PRO A 80 -17.05 21.41 -9.85
N LEU A 81 -16.59 22.07 -8.79
CA LEU A 81 -16.74 21.74 -7.37
C LEU A 81 -18.15 21.20 -7.05
N PRO A 82 -18.32 20.09 -6.29
CA PRO A 82 -19.64 19.76 -5.77
C PRO A 82 -20.04 20.79 -4.71
N ALA A 83 -21.10 21.56 -5.01
CA ALA A 83 -21.76 22.44 -4.07
C ALA A 83 -22.20 21.63 -2.84
N SER A 84 -21.66 21.97 -1.67
CA SER A 84 -22.14 21.48 -0.38
C SER A 84 -23.50 22.13 -0.10
N LYS A 85 -24.50 21.28 0.18
CA LYS A 85 -25.81 21.70 0.68
C LYS A 85 -25.70 22.22 2.11
#